data_AF-Q4V3G3-F1
#
_entry.id   AF-Q4V3G3-F1
#
_cell.length_a   1.000
_cell.length_b   1.000
_cell.length_c   1.000
_cell.angle_alpha   90.00
_cell.angle_beta   90.00
_cell.angle_gamma   90.00
#
_symmetry.space_group_name_H-M   'P 1'
#
loop_
_entity.id
_entity.type
_entity.pdbx_description
1 polymer ?
#
loop_
_entity_poly.entity_id
_entity_poly.type
_entity_poly.pdbx_seq_one_letter_code
_entity_poly.pdbx_strand_id
1 'polypeptide(L)'
;MGTLYDSFAKYYYPLFHTGKPGSDEDFKKIESSFEYLNIFLEGQNYVAGDHLTVADIAILSTVSTFEIFDFDLNKYPNVARWYANAKKVTPGWEENWKGAVELKGVFDARQAAAKQ
;
A
#
# COMPACT_ATOMS: atom_id res chain seq x y z
N MET A 1 5.50 3.92 10.42
CA MET A 1 5.95 4.10 9.01
C MET A 1 6.58 2.82 8.48
N GLY A 2 7.66 2.31 9.09
CA GLY A 2 8.14 0.94 8.81
C GLY A 2 7.09 -0.15 9.06
N THR A 3 6.12 0.11 9.94
CA THR A 3 4.97 -0.77 10.23
C THR A 3 4.03 -1.02 9.05
N LEU A 4 3.86 -0.06 8.13
CA LEU A 4 2.95 -0.22 6.98
C LEU A 4 3.56 -1.18 5.94
N TYR A 5 4.84 -0.99 5.62
CA TYR A 5 5.55 -1.91 4.73
C TYR A 5 5.83 -3.26 5.40
N ASP A 6 6.14 -3.29 6.70
CA ASP A 6 6.33 -4.54 7.45
C ASP A 6 5.05 -5.40 7.49
N SER A 7 3.89 -4.77 7.73
CA SER A 7 2.60 -5.49 7.69
C SER A 7 2.27 -5.97 6.27
N PHE A 8 2.56 -5.17 5.24
CA PHE A 8 2.48 -5.63 3.85
C PHE A 8 3.35 -6.86 3.61
N ALA A 9 4.64 -6.79 3.94
CA ALA A 9 5.60 -7.86 3.69
C ALA A 9 5.20 -9.15 4.41
N LYS A 10 4.79 -9.08 5.67
CA LYS A 10 4.35 -10.25 6.45
C LYS A 10 3.12 -10.93 5.86
N TYR A 11 2.18 -10.18 5.30
CA TYR A 11 0.96 -10.76 4.73
C TYR A 11 1.14 -11.23 3.28
N TYR A 12 1.78 -10.43 2.43
CA TYR A 12 1.83 -10.71 1.00
C TYR A 12 3.08 -11.49 0.57
N TYR A 13 4.23 -11.39 1.26
CA TYR A 13 5.42 -12.14 0.83
C TYR A 13 5.32 -13.68 0.96
N PRO A 14 4.57 -14.23 1.94
CA PRO A 14 4.30 -15.67 1.96
C PRO A 14 3.65 -16.22 0.69
N LEU A 15 2.90 -15.39 -0.06
CA LEU A 15 2.30 -15.80 -1.33
C LEU A 15 3.35 -16.24 -2.36
N PHE A 16 4.53 -15.60 -2.36
CA PHE A 16 5.59 -15.92 -3.32
C PHE A 16 6.22 -17.30 -3.11
N HIS A 17 6.17 -17.83 -1.88
CA HIS A 17 6.84 -19.08 -1.52
C HIS A 17 5.86 -20.21 -1.23
N THR A 18 4.68 -19.91 -0.69
CA THR A 18 3.72 -20.91 -0.20
C THR A 18 2.42 -20.95 -1.00
N GLY A 19 2.18 -19.96 -1.88
CA GLY A 19 0.91 -19.80 -2.60
C GLY A 19 -0.27 -19.35 -1.72
N LYS A 20 -0.04 -19.08 -0.43
CA LYS A 20 -1.04 -18.58 0.53
C LYS A 20 -0.56 -17.27 1.16
N PRO A 21 -1.49 -16.36 1.50
CA PRO A 21 -1.13 -15.16 2.24
C PRO A 21 -0.75 -15.49 3.68
N GLY A 22 -0.29 -14.47 4.40
CA GLY A 22 -0.08 -14.53 5.85
C GLY A 22 -1.37 -14.80 6.62
N SER A 23 -1.24 -14.87 7.94
CA SER A 23 -2.35 -15.20 8.83
C SER A 23 -3.39 -14.07 8.93
N ASP A 24 -4.57 -14.38 9.49
CA ASP A 24 -5.57 -13.36 9.83
C ASP A 24 -5.03 -12.30 10.81
N GLU A 25 -4.08 -12.69 11.68
CA GLU A 25 -3.40 -11.75 12.58
C GLU A 25 -2.51 -10.77 11.82
N ASP A 26 -1.82 -11.24 10.76
CA ASP A 26 -1.02 -10.38 9.89
C ASP A 26 -1.92 -9.42 9.09
N PHE A 27 -3.10 -9.89 8.67
CA PHE A 27 -4.09 -9.01 8.03
C PHE A 27 -4.59 -7.92 8.98
N LYS A 28 -4.90 -8.25 10.24
CA LYS A 28 -5.28 -7.25 11.25
C LYS A 28 -4.19 -6.18 11.46
N LYS A 29 -2.91 -6.56 11.36
CA LYS A 29 -1.79 -5.59 11.44
C LYS A 29 -1.77 -4.63 10.25
N ILE A 30 -2.20 -5.07 9.07
CA ILE A 30 -2.44 -4.16 7.93
C ILE A 30 -3.54 -3.18 8.30
N GLU A 31 -4.70 -3.68 8.76
CA GLU A 31 -5.84 -2.83 9.10
C GLU A 31 -5.47 -1.79 10.16
N SER A 32 -4.81 -2.19 11.26
CA SER A 32 -4.32 -1.25 12.27
C SER A 32 -3.29 -0.24 11.72
N SER A 33 -2.43 -0.65 10.78
CA SER A 33 -1.47 0.27 10.16
C SER A 33 -2.17 1.35 9.33
N PHE A 34 -3.24 0.99 8.60
CA PHE A 34 -4.07 1.94 7.86
C PHE A 34 -4.93 2.81 8.79
N GLU A 35 -5.41 2.28 9.91
CA GLU A 35 -6.08 3.09 10.95
C GLU A 35 -5.16 4.19 11.48
N TYR A 36 -3.91 3.85 11.82
CA TYR A 36 -2.93 4.85 12.27
C TYR A 36 -2.62 5.89 11.19
N LEU A 37 -2.43 5.46 9.94
CA LEU A 37 -2.22 6.40 8.84
C LEU A 37 -3.43 7.33 8.65
N ASN A 38 -4.65 6.79 8.78
CA ASN A 38 -5.88 7.56 8.69
C ASN A 38 -5.99 8.61 9.80
N ILE A 39 -5.55 8.28 11.02
CA ILE A 39 -5.47 9.22 12.16
C ILE A 39 -4.41 10.30 11.90
N PHE A 40 -3.22 9.94 11.41
CA PHE A 40 -2.16 10.92 11.13
C PHE A 40 -2.55 11.91 10.03
N LEU A 41 -3.42 11.51 9.11
CA LEU A 41 -3.97 12.35 8.06
C LEU A 41 -5.24 13.12 8.50
N GLU A 42 -5.67 13.01 9.75
CA GLU A 42 -6.80 13.78 10.24
C GLU A 42 -6.44 15.28 10.30
N GLY A 43 -7.24 16.11 9.64
CA GLY A 43 -7.01 17.55 9.56
C GLY A 43 -5.79 17.99 8.71
N GLN A 44 -5.06 17.05 8.09
CA GLN A 44 -3.84 17.33 7.32
C GLN A 44 -3.98 16.95 5.84
N ASN A 45 -3.33 17.72 4.97
CA ASN A 45 -3.28 17.41 3.53
C ASN A 45 -2.15 16.44 3.17
N TYR A 46 -1.12 16.37 4.01
CA TYR A 46 0.08 15.56 3.83
C TYR A 46 0.42 14.85 5.14
N VAL A 47 1.21 13.79 5.06
CA VAL A 47 1.49 12.92 6.22
C VAL A 47 2.28 13.65 7.31
N ALA A 48 3.12 14.61 6.92
CA ALA A 48 4.06 15.29 7.81
C ALA A 48 3.87 16.81 7.83
N GLY A 49 2.63 17.30 7.78
CA GLY A 49 2.30 18.72 7.90
C GLY A 49 1.46 19.26 6.74
N ASP A 50 1.80 20.47 6.29
CA ASP A 50 1.01 21.27 5.35
C ASP A 50 1.53 21.26 3.90
N HIS A 51 2.67 20.62 3.64
CA HIS A 51 3.28 20.49 2.31
C HIS A 51 3.76 19.06 2.03
N LEU A 52 3.96 18.75 0.76
CA LEU A 52 4.46 17.44 0.31
C LEU A 52 5.89 17.20 0.83
N THR A 53 6.12 16.03 1.43
CA THR A 53 7.43 15.62 1.95
C THR A 53 7.86 14.26 1.42
N VAL A 54 9.11 13.87 1.69
CA VAL A 54 9.60 12.50 1.41
C VAL A 54 8.77 11.42 2.11
N ALA A 55 8.12 11.74 3.24
CA ALA A 55 7.24 10.80 3.94
C ALA A 55 6.03 10.43 3.08
N ASP A 56 5.42 11.40 2.41
CA ASP A 56 4.30 11.18 1.49
C ASP A 56 4.70 10.29 0.32
N ILE A 57 5.88 10.53 -0.27
CA ILE A 57 6.38 9.75 -1.41
C ILE A 57 6.61 8.28 -1.00
N ALA A 58 7.23 8.05 0.15
CA ALA A 58 7.50 6.70 0.65
C ALA A 58 6.21 5.92 0.96
N ILE A 59 5.23 6.58 1.60
CA ILE A 59 3.94 5.95 1.89
C ILE A 59 3.13 5.76 0.60
N LEU A 60 3.17 6.71 -0.34
CA LEU A 60 2.44 6.63 -1.61
C LEU A 60 2.81 5.36 -2.36
N SER A 61 4.12 5.07 -2.42
CA SER A 61 4.60 3.84 -3.02
C SER A 61 4.00 2.60 -2.33
N THR A 62 4.03 2.55 -1.01
CA THR A 62 3.47 1.41 -0.25
C THR A 62 1.96 1.28 -0.43
N VAL A 63 1.19 2.37 -0.34
CA VAL A 63 -0.27 2.37 -0.52
C VAL A 63 -0.66 1.99 -1.95
N SER A 64 0.13 2.38 -2.96
CA SER A 64 -0.09 1.94 -4.34
C SER A 64 0.11 0.44 -4.53
N THR A 65 1.04 -0.16 -3.79
CA THR A 65 1.18 -1.61 -3.76
C THR A 65 -0.06 -2.27 -3.12
N PHE A 66 -0.66 -1.70 -2.09
CA PHE A 66 -1.92 -2.23 -1.55
C PHE A 66 -3.08 -2.12 -2.55
N GLU A 67 -3.16 -1.02 -3.32
CA GLU A 67 -4.20 -0.84 -4.35
C GLU A 67 -4.15 -1.94 -5.43
N ILE A 68 -2.96 -2.32 -5.91
CA ILE A 68 -2.84 -3.39 -6.92
C ILE A 68 -3.23 -4.79 -6.39
N PHE A 69 -3.27 -4.97 -5.07
CA PHE A 69 -3.69 -6.19 -4.38
C PHE A 69 -5.13 -6.09 -3.83
N ASP A 70 -5.94 -5.19 -4.42
CA ASP A 70 -7.38 -5.02 -4.15
C ASP A 70 -7.72 -4.72 -2.67
N PHE A 71 -6.78 -4.11 -1.93
CA PHE A 71 -7.06 -3.67 -0.56
C PHE A 71 -8.01 -2.45 -0.58
N ASP A 72 -9.11 -2.55 0.17
CA ASP A 72 -10.15 -1.51 0.17
C ASP A 72 -9.73 -0.27 0.98
N LEU A 73 -9.18 0.72 0.27
CA LEU A 73 -8.80 2.01 0.83
C LEU A 73 -9.99 2.87 1.26
N ASN A 74 -11.21 2.58 0.80
CA ASN A 74 -12.38 3.41 1.11
C ASN A 74 -12.80 3.31 2.59
N LYS A 75 -12.34 2.28 3.30
CA LYS A 75 -12.48 2.17 4.76
C LYS A 75 -11.74 3.28 5.52
N TYR A 76 -10.80 3.97 4.86
CA TYR A 76 -9.90 4.95 5.47
C TYR A 76 -10.04 6.29 4.74
N PRO A 77 -11.06 7.10 5.06
CA PRO A 77 -11.41 8.28 4.26
C PRO A 77 -10.31 9.34 4.16
N ASN A 78 -9.51 9.53 5.21
CA ASN A 78 -8.37 10.47 5.16
C ASN A 78 -7.25 9.94 4.28
N VAL A 79 -7.02 8.62 4.30
CA VAL A 79 -6.06 7.96 3.41
C VAL A 79 -6.53 8.05 1.97
N ALA A 80 -7.80 7.75 1.68
CA ALA A 80 -8.36 7.83 0.33
C ALA A 80 -8.25 9.27 -0.24
N ARG A 81 -8.59 10.29 0.56
CA ARG A 81 -8.42 11.71 0.18
C ARG A 81 -6.96 12.04 -0.12
N TRP A 82 -6.07 11.74 0.83
CA TRP A 82 -4.65 12.00 0.70
C TRP A 82 -4.06 11.30 -0.52
N TYR A 83 -4.41 10.03 -0.72
CA TYR A 83 -3.90 9.20 -1.81
C TYR A 83 -4.31 9.77 -3.18
N ALA A 84 -5.56 10.20 -3.34
CA ALA A 84 -6.03 10.85 -4.56
C ALA A 84 -5.29 12.16 -4.87
N ASN A 85 -4.84 12.89 -3.85
CA ASN A 85 -3.98 14.07 -4.02
C ASN A 85 -2.54 13.68 -4.32
N ALA A 86 -1.96 12.77 -3.53
CA ALA A 86 -0.57 12.34 -3.62
C ALA A 86 -0.21 11.79 -5.00
N LYS A 87 -1.12 11.04 -5.67
CA LYS A 87 -0.96 10.60 -7.07
C LYS A 87 -0.72 11.76 -8.05
N LYS A 88 -1.33 12.92 -7.80
CA LYS A 88 -1.28 14.08 -8.72
C LYS A 88 -0.06 14.95 -8.49
N VAL A 89 0.32 15.14 -7.22
CA VAL A 89 1.34 16.11 -6.83
C VAL A 89 2.73 15.51 -6.69
N THR A 90 2.85 14.18 -6.60
CA THR A 90 4.14 13.51 -6.42
C THR A 90 4.89 13.36 -7.74
N PRO A 91 6.09 13.93 -7.89
CA PRO A 91 6.95 13.68 -9.04
C PRO A 91 7.28 12.19 -9.14
N GLY A 92 7.23 11.63 -10.35
CA GLY A 92 7.52 10.20 -10.58
C GLY A 92 6.36 9.25 -10.29
N TRP A 93 5.14 9.75 -10.04
CA TRP A 93 3.95 8.91 -9.84
C TRP A 93 3.76 7.86 -10.95
N GLU A 94 3.87 8.26 -12.22
CA GLU A 94 3.69 7.35 -13.37
C GLU A 94 4.72 6.22 -13.38
N GLU A 95 5.97 6.50 -12.99
CA GLU A 95 7.01 5.49 -12.87
C GLU A 95 6.71 4.51 -11.73
N ASN A 96 6.32 5.02 -10.56
CA ASN A 96 5.88 4.19 -9.45
C ASN A 96 4.69 3.30 -9.83
N TRP A 97 3.67 3.87 -10.49
CA TRP A 97 2.48 3.13 -10.89
C TRP A 97 2.80 2.04 -11.91
N LYS A 98 3.63 2.34 -12.90
CA LYS A 98 4.11 1.35 -13.87
C LYS A 98 4.80 0.17 -13.15
N GLY A 99 5.70 0.47 -12.22
CA GLY A 99 6.37 -0.56 -11.41
C GLY A 99 5.40 -1.41 -10.58
N ALA A 100 4.37 -0.79 -9.99
CA ALA A 100 3.33 -1.50 -9.25
C ALA A 100 2.52 -2.46 -10.16
N VAL A 101 2.13 -2.01 -11.35
CA VAL A 101 1.41 -2.85 -12.31
C VAL A 101 2.28 -4.01 -12.81
N GLU A 102 3.57 -3.77 -13.09
CA GLU A 102 4.52 -4.83 -13.45
C GLU A 102 4.67 -5.87 -12.34
N LEU A 103 4.74 -5.43 -11.07
CA LEU A 103 4.76 -6.31 -9.90
C LEU A 103 3.50 -7.18 -9.82
N LYS A 104 2.31 -6.60 -10.07
CA LYS A 104 1.05 -7.35 -10.13
C LYS A 104 1.08 -8.42 -11.23
N GLY A 105 1.59 -8.09 -12.41
CA GLY A 105 1.73 -9.04 -13.52
C GLY A 105 2.64 -10.23 -13.16
N VAL A 106 3.77 -9.97 -12.51
CA VAL A 106 4.67 -11.02 -12.01
C VAL A 106 3.96 -11.92 -10.98
N PHE A 107 3.16 -11.32 -10.10
CA PHE A 107 2.41 -12.05 -9.09
C PHE A 107 1.34 -12.97 -9.70
N ASP A 108 0.52 -12.43 -10.59
CA ASP A 108 -0.55 -13.17 -11.26
C ASP A 108 0.03 -14.38 -12.04
N ALA A 109 1.15 -14.18 -12.73
CA ALA A 109 1.85 -15.25 -13.44
C ALA A 109 2.39 -16.35 -12.51
N ARG A 110 2.99 -16.00 -11.37
CA ARG A 110 3.49 -16.98 -10.38
C ARG A 110 2.35 -17.77 -9.76
N GLN A 111 1.23 -17.13 -9.44
CA GLN A 111 0.05 -17.82 -8.92
C GLN A 111 -0.53 -18.81 -9.93
N ALA A 112 -0.54 -18.46 -11.22
CA ALA A 112 -1.00 -19.36 -12.26
C ALA A 112 -0.08 -20.59 -12.41
N ALA A 113 1.24 -20.40 -12.33
CA ALA A 113 2.22 -21.48 -12.42
C ALA A 113 2.17 -22.45 -11.22
N ALA A 114 1.88 -21.96 -10.01
CA ALA A 114 1.78 -22.80 -8.80
C ALA A 114 0.50 -23.64 -8.71
N LYS A 115 -0.49 -23.38 -9.58
CA LYS A 115 -1.75 -24.14 -9.68
C LYS A 115 -1.69 -25.27 -10.73
N GLN A 116 -0.59 -25.38 -11.48
CA GLN A 116 -0.29 -26.45 -12.44
C GLN A 116 0.53 -27.55 -11.76
#